data_AF-H3KHG9-F1
#
_entry.id   AF-H3KHG9-F1
#
_cell.length_a   1.000
_cell.length_b   1.000
_cell.length_c   1.000
_cell.angle_alpha   90.00
_cell.angle_beta   90.00
_cell.angle_gamma   90.00
#
_symmetry.space_group_name_H-M   'P 1'
#
loop_
_entity.id
_entity.type
_entity.pdbx_description
1 polymer ?
#
loop_
_entity_poly.entity_id
_entity_poly.type
_entity_poly.pdbx_seq_one_letter_code
_entity_poly.pdbx_strand_id
1 'polypeptide(L)'
;MFHVEQVEHGGAPTQEQGMYISVVKDGHGGKNQYVLLKESYRTPDGKNRSRVVRNFGNLEKLREGDPDALEKLKALYPSERERKVRAESAAKTQAVQALFEESGWTELDEPRPFALTGTLR
;
A
#
# COMPACT_ATOMS: atom_id res chain seq x y z
N MET A 1 13.84 13.72 -51.95
CA MET A 1 12.79 12.82 -51.45
C MET A 1 13.47 11.86 -50.48
N PHE A 2 13.52 12.23 -49.21
CA PHE A 2 14.17 11.40 -48.17
C PHE A 2 13.07 10.73 -47.37
N HIS A 3 13.00 9.41 -47.50
CA HIS A 3 12.12 8.57 -46.70
C HIS A 3 12.69 8.57 -45.28
N VAL A 4 12.01 9.25 -44.35
CA VAL A 4 12.31 9.18 -42.92
C VAL A 4 11.53 7.99 -42.40
N GLU A 5 12.23 6.88 -42.23
CA GLU A 5 11.72 5.68 -41.56
C GLU A 5 11.38 6.08 -40.12
N GLN A 6 10.08 6.06 -39.80
CA GLN A 6 9.63 6.25 -38.43
C GLN A 6 10.09 5.06 -37.61
N VAL A 7 11.11 5.27 -36.78
CA VAL A 7 11.49 4.33 -35.74
C VAL A 7 10.39 4.40 -34.69
N GLU A 8 9.36 3.57 -34.83
CA GLU A 8 8.37 3.32 -33.80
C GLU A 8 9.09 2.63 -32.63
N HIS A 9 9.70 3.43 -31.76
CA HIS A 9 10.01 2.99 -30.42
C HIS A 9 8.68 2.75 -29.71
N GLY A 10 8.17 1.52 -29.82
CA GLY A 10 7.15 0.94 -28.95
C GLY A 10 7.66 0.87 -27.51
N GLY A 11 7.86 2.03 -26.89
CA GLY A 11 8.14 2.18 -25.48
C GLY A 11 6.91 1.70 -24.73
N ALA A 12 7.01 0.51 -24.12
CA ALA A 12 6.09 0.02 -23.11
C ALA A 12 5.64 1.18 -22.17
N PRO A 13 4.37 1.19 -21.73
CA PRO A 13 3.82 2.29 -20.94
C PRO A 13 4.78 2.64 -19.81
N THR A 14 5.17 3.92 -19.74
CA THR A 14 6.08 4.49 -18.75
C THR A 14 5.86 3.84 -17.39
N GLN A 15 6.73 2.88 -17.04
CA GLN A 15 6.53 2.01 -15.89
C GLN A 15 6.49 2.87 -14.63
N GLU A 16 5.36 2.75 -13.93
CA GLU A 16 4.94 3.40 -12.69
C GLU A 16 6.12 3.85 -11.80
N GLN A 17 6.32 5.17 -11.76
CA GLN A 17 7.24 5.84 -10.86
C GLN A 17 6.54 5.99 -9.50
N GLY A 18 6.93 5.14 -8.53
CA GLY A 18 6.34 5.14 -7.19
C GLY A 18 7.14 6.00 -6.22
N MET A 19 6.53 7.07 -5.71
CA MET A 19 7.06 7.84 -4.59
C MET A 19 6.71 7.19 -3.25
N TYR A 20 7.63 7.23 -2.29
CA TYR A 20 7.44 6.64 -0.97
C TYR A 20 8.26 7.37 0.10
N ILE A 21 7.79 7.32 1.34
CA ILE A 21 8.51 7.84 2.50
C ILE A 21 9.51 6.80 3.01
N SER A 22 10.75 7.22 3.23
CA SER A 22 11.85 6.39 3.76
C SER A 22 12.49 7.08 4.95
N VAL A 23 12.66 6.35 6.05
CA VAL A 23 13.45 6.82 7.21
C VAL A 23 14.85 6.26 7.10
N VAL A 24 15.86 7.13 7.13
CA VAL A 24 17.28 6.74 7.06
C VAL A 24 18.02 7.20 8.31
N LYS A 25 18.99 6.40 8.77
CA LYS A 25 19.88 6.78 9.88
C LYS A 25 21.12 7.51 9.34
N ASP A 26 21.70 8.39 10.14
CA ASP A 26 23.03 8.91 9.83
C ASP A 26 24.07 7.79 10.02
N GLY A 27 24.80 7.44 8.96
CA GLY A 27 25.97 6.54 8.99
C GLY A 27 25.86 5.23 9.81
N HIS A 28 27.03 4.65 10.10
CA HIS A 28 27.13 3.53 11.05
C HIS A 28 27.16 4.08 12.48
N GLY A 29 26.08 3.84 13.24
CA GLY A 29 25.99 4.19 14.66
C GLY A 29 25.39 5.57 14.96
N GLY A 30 24.90 6.27 13.94
CA GLY A 30 24.25 7.56 14.13
C GLY A 30 22.93 7.47 14.87
N LYS A 31 22.72 8.47 15.73
CA LYS A 31 21.53 8.60 16.57
C LYS A 31 20.39 9.28 15.83
N ASN A 32 20.70 10.04 14.78
CA ASN A 32 19.71 10.83 14.06
C ASN A 32 19.05 10.00 12.97
N GLN A 33 17.73 10.10 12.91
CA GLN A 33 16.92 9.55 11.83
C GLN A 33 16.39 10.70 11.00
N TYR A 34 16.36 10.54 9.68
CA TYR A 34 15.87 11.52 8.73
C TYR A 34 14.77 10.95 7.87
N VAL A 35 13.74 11.75 7.61
CA VAL A 35 12.58 11.37 6.80
C VAL A 35 12.76 11.93 5.39
N LEU A 36 12.76 11.05 4.39
CA LEU A 36 12.99 11.39 2.99
C LEU A 36 11.81 10.94 2.13
N LEU A 37 11.39 11.77 1.18
CA LEU A 37 10.60 11.34 0.04
C LEU A 37 11.55 10.79 -1.02
N LYS A 38 11.36 9.53 -1.40
CA LYS A 38 12.12 8.88 -2.47
C LYS A 38 11.19 8.54 -3.62
N GLU A 39 11.69 8.72 -4.83
CA GLU A 39 11.04 8.24 -6.05
C GLU A 39 11.83 7.03 -6.57
N SER A 40 11.13 5.93 -6.80
CA SER A 40 11.69 4.77 -7.49
C SER A 40 11.40 4.85 -8.98
N TYR A 41 12.42 4.55 -9.79
CA TYR A 41 12.34 4.51 -11.25
C TYR A 41 13.14 3.32 -11.78
N ARG A 42 12.83 2.87 -12.99
CA ARG A 42 13.64 1.88 -13.69
C ARG A 42 14.57 2.55 -14.69
N THR A 43 15.83 2.12 -14.70
CA THR A 43 16.78 2.52 -15.74
C THR A 43 16.46 1.77 -17.04
N PRO A 44 16.98 2.24 -18.19
CA PRO A 44 16.86 1.53 -19.47
C PRO A 44 17.32 0.08 -19.40
N ASP A 45 18.33 -0.23 -18.59
CA ASP A 45 18.81 -1.60 -18.31
C ASP A 45 17.86 -2.46 -17.45
N GLY A 46 16.66 -1.97 -17.14
CA GLY A 46 15.67 -2.66 -16.30
C GLY A 46 15.97 -2.66 -14.80
N LYS A 47 17.06 -2.04 -14.35
CA LYS A 47 17.43 -1.99 -12.92
C LYS A 47 16.57 -0.97 -12.18
N ASN A 48 16.07 -1.36 -11.01
CA ASN A 48 15.41 -0.43 -10.09
C ASN A 48 16.45 0.51 -9.46
N ARG A 49 16.17 1.81 -9.52
CA ARG A 49 16.91 2.86 -8.84
C ARG A 49 15.94 3.73 -8.06
N SER A 50 16.47 4.47 -7.10
CA SER A 50 15.69 5.43 -6.33
C SER A 50 16.49 6.71 -6.17
N ARG A 51 15.82 7.86 -6.23
CA ARG A 51 16.40 9.17 -5.93
C ARG A 51 15.64 9.86 -4.81
N VAL A 52 16.33 10.72 -4.08
CA VAL A 52 15.70 11.57 -3.06
C VAL A 52 15.03 12.73 -3.79
N VAL A 53 13.71 12.85 -3.62
CA VAL A 53 12.92 13.97 -4.16
C VAL A 53 12.89 15.10 -3.14
N ARG A 54 12.73 14.76 -1.85
CA ARG A 54 12.61 15.74 -0.77
C ARG A 54 13.19 15.20 0.54
N ASN A 55 13.79 16.09 1.32
CA ASN A 55 14.19 15.81 2.70
C ASN A 55 13.26 16.59 3.65
N PHE A 56 12.59 15.89 4.56
CA PHE A 56 11.72 16.50 5.59
C PHE A 56 12.46 16.80 6.89
N GLY A 57 13.74 16.43 6.99
CA GLY A 57 14.58 16.70 8.14
C GLY A 57 14.60 15.54 9.14
N ASN A 58 15.03 15.86 10.36
CA ASN A 58 15.21 14.90 11.44
C ASN A 58 13.85 14.43 11.98
N LEU A 59 13.68 13.13 12.17
CA LEU A 59 12.44 12.50 12.61
C LEU A 59 12.03 12.95 14.02
N GLU A 60 12.96 13.06 14.96
CA GLU A 60 12.64 13.48 16.33
C GLU A 60 12.09 14.91 16.34
N LYS A 61 12.73 15.82 15.60
CA LYS A 61 12.23 17.19 15.43
C LYS A 61 10.86 17.24 14.76
N LEU A 62 10.63 16.36 13.78
CA LEU A 62 9.33 16.25 13.11
C LEU A 62 8.23 15.81 14.08
N ARG A 63 8.54 14.89 15.00
CA ARG A 63 7.62 14.37 16.02
C ARG A 63 7.39 15.32 17.18
N GLU A 64 8.35 16.18 17.50
CA GLU A 64 8.21 17.21 18.54
C GLU A 64 7.11 18.22 18.20
N GLY A 65 7.01 18.63 16.93
CA GLY A 65 5.95 19.53 16.46
C GLY A 65 4.60 18.84 16.22
N ASP A 66 4.63 17.58 15.76
CA ASP A 66 3.42 16.79 15.51
C ASP A 66 3.76 15.29 15.64
N PRO A 67 3.27 14.59 16.68
CA PRO A 67 3.64 13.20 16.95
C PRO A 67 3.26 12.24 15.80
N ASP A 68 2.25 12.61 15.01
CA ASP A 68 1.70 11.81 13.90
C ASP A 68 2.25 12.23 12.53
N ALA A 69 3.21 13.17 12.48
CA ALA A 69 3.69 13.73 11.21
C ALA A 69 4.25 12.65 10.26
N LEU A 70 4.92 11.62 10.79
CA LEU A 70 5.42 10.52 9.95
C LEU A 70 4.29 9.70 9.33
N GLU A 71 3.22 9.43 10.09
CA GLU A 71 2.07 8.67 9.59
C GLU A 71 1.31 9.46 8.54
N LYS A 72 1.09 10.76 8.79
CA LYS A 72 0.49 11.68 7.81
C LYS A 72 1.32 11.71 6.51
N LEU A 73 2.65 11.78 6.60
CA LEU A 73 3.52 11.73 5.43
C LEU A 73 3.41 10.40 4.67
N LYS A 74 3.35 9.27 5.38
CA LYS A 74 3.16 7.95 4.73
C LYS A 74 1.78 7.85 4.07
N ALA A 75 0.74 8.40 4.68
CA ALA A 75 -0.60 8.40 4.11
C ALA A 75 -0.70 9.24 2.82
N LEU A 76 0.09 10.31 2.70
CA LEU A 76 0.18 11.13 1.49
C LEU A 76 0.93 10.43 0.36
N TYR A 77 1.94 9.62 0.69
CA TYR A 77 2.75 8.89 -0.29
C TYR A 77 2.73 7.38 0.01
N PRO A 78 1.56 6.71 -0.14
CA PRO A 78 1.45 5.29 0.10
C PRO A 78 2.32 4.56 -0.90
N SER A 79 3.19 3.68 -0.40
CA SER A 79 4.08 2.94 -1.29
C SER A 79 3.27 2.05 -2.23
N GLU A 80 3.82 1.77 -3.41
CA GLU A 80 3.19 0.85 -4.37
C GLU A 80 2.90 -0.53 -3.75
N ARG A 81 3.73 -0.99 -2.81
CA ARG A 81 3.47 -2.21 -2.04
C ARG A 81 2.18 -2.09 -1.22
N GLU A 82 1.99 -0.98 -0.52
CA GLU A 82 0.77 -0.73 0.26
C GLU A 82 -0.46 -0.57 -0.63
N ARG A 83 -0.31 0.06 -1.81
CA ARG A 83 -1.38 0.15 -2.81
C ARG A 83 -1.78 -1.22 -3.33
N LYS A 84 -0.81 -2.09 -3.66
CA LYS A 84 -1.07 -3.47 -4.10
C LYS A 84 -1.72 -4.31 -3.01
N VAL A 85 -1.21 -4.24 -1.78
CA VAL A 85 -1.81 -4.94 -0.62
C VAL A 85 -3.24 -4.48 -0.40
N ARG A 86 -3.51 -3.17 -0.49
CA ARG A 86 -4.86 -2.62 -0.33
C ARG A 86 -5.80 -3.03 -1.47
N ALA A 87 -5.31 -3.05 -2.70
CA ALA A 87 -6.07 -3.52 -3.85
C ALA A 87 -6.40 -5.02 -3.71
N GLU A 88 -5.44 -5.84 -3.30
CA GLU A 88 -5.64 -7.26 -3.05
C GLU A 88 -6.60 -7.50 -1.87
N SER A 89 -6.47 -6.74 -0.79
CA SER A 89 -7.37 -6.85 0.36
C SER A 89 -8.79 -6.42 -0.02
N ALA A 90 -8.95 -5.35 -0.80
CA ALA A 90 -10.25 -4.92 -1.30
C ALA A 90 -10.89 -5.98 -2.19
N ALA A 91 -10.11 -6.60 -3.10
CA ALA A 91 -10.59 -7.70 -3.93
C ALA A 91 -11.01 -8.92 -3.09
N LYS A 92 -10.24 -9.27 -2.05
CA LYS A 92 -10.60 -10.34 -1.11
C LYS A 92 -11.86 -10.02 -0.31
N THR A 93 -12.00 -8.80 0.22
CA THR A 93 -13.21 -8.37 0.93
C THR A 93 -14.44 -8.43 0.02
N GLN A 94 -14.31 -7.98 -1.23
CA GLN A 94 -15.40 -8.05 -2.20
C GLN A 94 -15.77 -9.50 -2.53
N ALA A 95 -14.80 -10.40 -2.67
CA ALA A 95 -15.06 -11.82 -2.89
C ALA A 95 -15.75 -12.48 -1.68
N VAL A 96 -15.35 -12.15 -0.46
CA VAL A 96 -15.99 -12.65 0.77
C VAL A 96 -17.41 -12.10 0.91
N GLN A 97 -17.63 -10.83 0.60
CA GLN A 97 -18.95 -10.22 0.61
C GLN A 97 -19.88 -10.88 -0.42
N ALA A 98 -19.39 -11.09 -1.64
CA ALA A 98 -20.15 -11.78 -2.68
C ALA A 98 -20.51 -13.22 -2.28
N LEU A 99 -19.57 -13.95 -1.65
CA LEU A 99 -19.84 -15.28 -1.12
C LEU A 99 -20.88 -15.24 0.01
N PHE A 100 -20.81 -14.25 0.90
CA PHE A 100 -21.77 -14.08 1.99
C PHE A 100 -23.18 -13.81 1.44
N GLU A 101 -23.30 -12.94 0.44
CA GLU A 101 -24.56 -12.63 -0.24
C GLU A 101 -25.11 -13.83 -1.04
N GLU A 102 -24.24 -14.57 -1.76
CA GLU A 102 -24.61 -15.81 -2.47
C GLU A 102 -25.07 -16.91 -1.51
N SER A 103 -24.40 -17.00 -0.35
CA SER A 103 -24.69 -18.03 0.64
C SER A 103 -26.00 -17.81 1.38
N GLY A 104 -26.68 -16.68 1.17
CA GLY A 104 -28.04 -16.44 1.67
C GLY A 104 -28.17 -16.50 3.19
N TRP A 105 -27.08 -16.29 3.94
CA TRP A 105 -27.09 -16.22 5.40
C TRP A 105 -27.67 -14.88 5.85
N THR A 106 -28.97 -14.69 5.65
CA THR A 106 -29.74 -13.67 6.36
C THR A 106 -30.03 -14.17 7.77
N GLU A 107 -29.30 -13.61 8.72
CA GLU A 107 -29.71 -13.26 10.08
C GLU A 107 -30.68 -14.21 10.84
N LEU A 108 -30.12 -14.83 11.91
CA LEU A 108 -30.78 -15.62 12.96
C LEU A 108 -31.69 -16.77 12.50
N ASP A 109 -31.13 -17.99 12.47
CA ASP A 109 -31.88 -19.17 12.92
C ASP A 109 -32.36 -18.77 14.33
N GLU A 110 -33.66 -18.46 14.50
CA GLU A 110 -34.25 -18.29 15.83
C GLU A 110 -33.73 -19.44 16.69
N PRO A 111 -33.27 -19.20 17.94
CA PRO A 111 -32.70 -20.27 18.75
C PRO A 111 -33.73 -21.40 18.80
N ARG A 112 -33.46 -22.50 18.10
CA ARG A 112 -34.39 -23.63 18.06
C ARG A 112 -34.69 -23.97 19.51
N PRO A 113 -35.94 -23.85 19.99
CA PRO A 113 -36.22 -24.19 21.36
C PRO A 113 -35.82 -25.65 21.51
N PHE A 114 -34.79 -25.90 22.32
CA PHE A 114 -34.36 -27.25 22.65
C PHE A 114 -35.54 -27.86 23.41
N ALA A 115 -36.41 -28.57 22.70
CA ALA A 115 -37.58 -29.19 23.29
C ALA A 115 -37.08 -30.26 24.26
N LEU A 116 -37.02 -29.92 25.54
CA LEU A 116 -36.84 -30.86 26.63
C LEU A 116 -38.12 -31.67 26.78
N THR A 117 -38.38 -32.60 25.86
CA THR A 117 -39.32 -33.70 26.09
C THR A 117 -38.64 -34.71 27.02
N GLY A 118 -38.49 -34.32 28.28
CA GLY A 118 -38.29 -35.25 29.38
C GLY A 118 -39.64 -35.77 29.83
N THR A 119 -40.06 -36.92 29.31
CA THR A 119 -41.17 -37.68 29.87
C THR A 119 -40.77 -38.12 31.29
N LEU A 120 -41.38 -37.51 32.31
CA LEU A 120 -41.35 -38.05 33.66
C LEU A 120 -42.05 -39.42 33.63
N ARG A 121 -41.34 -40.47 34.04
CA ARG A 121 -41.95 -41.74 34.40
C ARG A 121 -41.38 -42.23 35.72
#